data_AF-A0A1V4U7N2-F1
#
_entry.id   AF-A0A1V4U7N2-F1
#
_cell.length_a   1.000
_cell.length_b   1.000
_cell.length_c   1.000
_cell.angle_alpha   90.00
_cell.angle_beta   90.00
_cell.angle_gamma   90.00
#
_symmetry.space_group_name_H-M   'P 1'
#
loop_
_entity.id
_entity.type
_entity.pdbx_description
1 polymer ?
#
loop_
_entity_poly.entity_id
_entity_poly.type
_entity_poly.pdbx_seq_one_letter_code
_entity_poly.pdbx_strand_id
1 'polypeptide(L)' 'MSDETRHWVTFNHTPDEQASLLRQITEAEEERKMRYFISVPGCFYEIEYGLVKGRGRGSATA' A
#
# COMPACT_ATOMS: atom_id res chain seq x y z
N MET A 1 -4.53 -9.83 3.80
CA MET A 1 -3.29 -9.63 3.04
C MET A 1 -2.20 -10.45 3.72
N SER A 2 -1.37 -11.16 2.96
CA SER A 2 -0.31 -12.00 3.53
C SER A 2 0.90 -11.18 3.99
N ASP A 3 1.64 -11.71 4.97
CA ASP A 3 2.82 -11.03 5.52
C ASP A 3 3.92 -10.79 4.48
N GLU A 4 4.10 -11.74 3.55
CA GLU A 4 5.02 -11.57 2.42
C GLU A 4 4.65 -10.38 1.52
N THR A 5 3.36 -10.23 1.21
CA THR A 5 2.88 -9.09 0.43
C THR A 5 3.08 -7.79 1.20
N ARG A 6 2.90 -7.80 2.53
CA ARG A 6 3.10 -6.61 3.39
C ARG A 6 4.56 -6.19 3.39
N HIS A 7 5.46 -7.16 3.47
CA HIS A 7 6.89 -6.93 3.35
C HIS A 7 7.23 -6.33 1.98
N TRP A 8 6.65 -6.86 0.89
CA TRP A 8 6.95 -6.39 -0.46
C TRP A 8 6.53 -4.93 -0.72
N VAL A 9 5.35 -4.51 -0.22
CA VAL A 9 4.87 -3.13 -0.42
C VAL A 9 5.59 -2.11 0.47
N THR A 10 6.16 -2.55 1.59
CA THR A 10 6.93 -1.70 2.51
C THR A 10 8.44 -1.73 2.22
N PHE A 11 8.91 -2.67 1.41
CA PHE A 11 10.32 -2.80 1.06
C PHE A 11 10.86 -1.55 0.36
N ASN A 12 12.05 -1.11 0.76
CA ASN A 12 12.76 0.04 0.21
C ASN A 12 12.07 1.42 0.41
N HIS A 13 11.22 1.53 1.43
CA HIS A 13 10.68 2.80 1.92
C HIS A 13 11.34 3.24 3.22
N THR A 14 11.26 4.53 3.55
CA THR A 14 11.71 5.03 4.86
C THR A 14 10.83 4.49 5.99
N PRO A 15 11.30 4.44 7.26
CA PRO A 15 10.50 3.94 8.38
C PRO A 15 9.14 4.64 8.55
N ASP A 16 9.07 5.94 8.25
CA ASP A 16 7.83 6.71 8.31
C ASP A 16 6.84 6.30 7.21
N GLU A 17 7.33 6.16 5.98
CA GLU A 17 6.56 5.66 4.85
C GLU A 17 6.09 4.22 5.06
N GLN A 18 6.94 3.35 5.62
CA GLN A 18 6.57 1.98 5.99
C GLN A 18 5.42 1.99 7.01
N ALA A 19 5.52 2.78 8.07
CA ALA A 19 4.46 2.90 9.08
C ALA A 19 3.16 3.44 8.47
N SER A 20 3.25 4.42 7.56
CA SER A 20 2.11 4.99 6.85
C SER A 20 1.41 3.95 5.95
N LEU A 21 2.17 3.17 5.17
CA LEU A 21 1.64 2.10 4.33
C LEU A 21 0.95 1.01 5.16
N LEU A 22 1.58 0.58 6.26
CA LEU A 22 1.00 -0.40 7.17
C LEU A 22 -0.31 0.10 7.78
N ARG A 23 -0.36 1.36 8.21
CA ARG A 23 -1.59 1.97 8.74
C ARG A 23 -2.72 1.94 7.72
N GLN A 24 -2.45 2.36 6.48
CA GLN A 24 -3.45 2.35 5.40
C GLN A 24 -3.95 0.93 5.07
N ILE A 25 -3.06 -0.07 5.11
CA ILE A 25 -3.46 -1.48 4.96
C ILE A 25 -4.38 -1.91 6.09
N THR A 26 -4.00 -1.64 7.34
CA THR A 26 -4.81 -1.99 8.51
C THR A 26 -6.20 -1.35 8.42
N GLU A 27 -6.27 -0.04 8.14
CA GLU A 27 -7.55 0.68 7.98
C GLU A 27 -8.42 0.04 6.89
N ALA A 28 -7.86 -0.28 5.72
CA ALA A 28 -8.60 -0.89 4.62
C ALA A 28 -9.07 -2.33 4.91
N GLU A 29 -8.26 -3.12 5.62
CA GLU A 29 -8.62 -4.49 6.02
C GLU A 29 -9.69 -4.51 7.12
N GLU A 30 -9.64 -3.55 8.06
CA GLU A 30 -10.70 -3.35 9.07
C GLU A 30 -12.03 -2.97 8.42
N GLU A 31 -11.98 -2.13 7.37
CA GLU A 31 -13.14 -1.79 6.54
C GLU A 31 -13.58 -2.93 5.61
N ARG A 32 -12.90 -4.08 5.62
CA ARG A 32 -13.15 -5.27 4.77
C ARG A 32 -13.18 -4.92 3.28
N LYS A 33 -12.39 -3.93 2.86
CA LYS A 33 -12.31 -3.51 1.45
C LYS A 33 -11.72 -4.63 0.61
N MET A 34 -12.45 -5.04 -0.42
CA MET A 34 -11.95 -6.01 -1.40
C MET A 34 -10.93 -5.38 -2.35
N ARG A 35 -11.01 -4.06 -2.60
CA ARG A 35 -10.10 -3.31 -3.46
C ARG A 35 -9.81 -1.94 -2.85
N TYR A 36 -8.55 -1.55 -2.76
CA TYR A 36 -8.12 -0.28 -2.20
C TYR A 36 -6.75 0.15 -2.73
N PHE A 37 -6.43 1.43 -2.53
CA PHE A 37 -5.14 2.01 -2.88
C PHE A 37 -4.43 2.44 -1.60
N ILE A 38 -3.13 2.17 -1.53
CA ILE A 38 -2.24 2.73 -0.51
C ILE A 38 -1.14 3.53 -1.20
N SER A 39 -0.68 4.60 -0.56
CA SER A 39 0.31 5.48 -1.19
C SER A 39 1.23 6.17 -0.19
N VAL A 40 2.42 6.49 -0.69
CA VAL A 40 3.43 7.35 -0.08
C VAL A 40 3.90 8.35 -1.14
N PRO A 41 4.61 9.44 -0.79
CA PRO A 41 5.09 10.38 -1.78
C PRO A 41 5.84 9.70 -2.95
N GLY A 42 5.32 9.84 -4.16
CA GLY A 42 5.93 9.30 -5.38
C GLY A 42 5.64 7.83 -5.70
N CYS A 43 4.87 7.10 -4.86
CA CYS A 43 4.52 5.70 -5.12
C CYS A 43 3.10 5.37 -4.64
N PHE A 44 2.35 4.59 -5.42
CA PHE A 44 1.09 3.99 -4.97
C PHE A 44 1.01 2.51 -5.36
N TYR A 45 0.22 1.78 -4.58
CA TYR A 45 -0.07 0.37 -4.77
C TYR A 45 -1.57 0.17 -4.84
N GLU A 46 -1.99 -0.60 -5.84
CA GLU A 46 -3.34 -1.09 -5.94
C GLU A 46 -3.41 -2.50 -5.34
N ILE A 47 -4.28 -2.70 -4.37
CA ILE A 47 -4.49 -3.97 -3.70
C ILE A 47 -5.92 -4.45 -3.97
N GLU A 48 -6.05 -5.71 -4.39
CA GLU A 48 -7.32 -6.39 -4.59
C GLU A 48 -7.27 -7.80 -3.99
N TYR A 49 -8.23 -8.15 -3.14
CA TYR A 49 -8.27 -9.40 -2.37
C TYR A 49 -6.96 -9.67 -1.59
N GLY A 50 -6.29 -8.62 -1.14
CA GLY A 50 -5.00 -8.71 -0.45
C GLY A 50 -3.81 -9.00 -1.37
N LEU A 51 -3.99 -8.96 -2.69
CA LEU A 51 -2.94 -9.12 -3.71
C LEU A 51 -2.61 -7.77 -4.34
N VAL A 52 -1.34 -7.50 -4.60
CA VAL A 52 -0.93 -6.31 -5.34
C VAL A 52 -1.26 -6.51 -6.82
N LYS A 53 -2.16 -5.68 -7.36
CA LYS A 53 -2.55 -5.69 -8.78
C LYS A 53 -1.71 -4.76 -9.62
N GLY A 54 -1.27 -3.65 -9.03
CA GLY A 54 -0.55 -2.62 -9.74
C GLY A 54 0.31 -1.80 -8.80
N ARG A 55 1.40 -1.27 -9.34
CA ARG A 55 2.17 -0.20 -8.72
C ARG A 55 2.36 0.92 -9.73
N GLY A 56 2.27 2.16 -9.28
CA GLY A 56 2.61 3.31 -10.09
C GLY A 56 3.66 4.15 -9.39
N ARG A 57 4.61 4.66 -10.17
CA ARG A 57 5.61 5.63 -9.71
C ARG A 57 5.22 6.97 -10.33
N GLY A 58 4.80 7.93 -9.50
CA GLY A 58 4.30 9.20 -10.00
C GLY A 58 4.09 10.20 -8.87
N SER A 59 4.61 11.41 -9.03
CA SER A 59 4.13 12.58 -8.31
C SER A 59 2.69 12.84 -8.77
N ALA A 60 1.74 12.89 -7.82
CA ALA A 60 0.44 13.49 -8.09
C ALA A 60 0.65 15.01 -8.25
N THR A 61 1.19 15.41 -9.39
CA THR A 61 1.09 16.78 -9.90
C THR A 61 -0.04 16.77 -10.91
N ALA A 62 -1.24 17.08 -10.42
CA ALA A 62 -2.31 17.67 -11.21
C ALA A 62 -2.48 19.11 -10.72
#